data_AF-A0A1Q9XKK0-F1
#
_entry.id   AF-A0A1Q9XKK0-F1
#
_cell.length_a   1.000
_cell.length_b   1.000
_cell.length_c   1.000
_cell.angle_alpha   90.00
_cell.angle_beta   90.00
_cell.angle_gamma   90.00
#
_symmetry.space_group_name_H-M   'P 1'
#
loop_
_entity.id
_entity.type
_entity.pdbx_description
1 polymer ?
#
loop_
_entity_poly.entity_id
_entity_poly.type
_entity_poly.pdbx_seq_one_letter_code
_entity_poly.pdbx_strand_id
1 'polypeptide(L)'
;MGSEVTRVHERKQSRRRIEELYSDSMNVYIVHYSCESFYENSTGGSTRVTSIAIRNLKSAQTKSWSIHKAAELEGCLDSIATNFPRLERMMLDGYFDFIRSHSNCHFIHWNMRDENYGFYALEHRYRVLGGTPFELQDNRKVDLARELVTLYGRQYAPHESASGRKGRIFSIVEINKITDADALTGKQEADAFVDGEYLKLHQSTLRKLDIFSNIFERTHDKTLKTTASWMDVYGISPSYLVEQIRSHWLVTAFILGGALILAATRYWDPIASLWAKLS
;
A
#
# COMPACT_ATOMS: atom_id res chain seq x y z
N MET A 1 8.13 3.91 -24.27
CA MET A 1 6.98 3.01 -24.04
C MET A 1 5.77 3.87 -23.79
N GLY A 2 4.65 3.62 -24.46
CA GLY A 2 3.39 4.30 -24.18
C GLY A 2 2.97 4.10 -22.73
N SER A 3 2.27 5.09 -22.16
CA SER A 3 1.80 5.09 -20.77
C SER A 3 0.98 3.83 -20.41
N GLU A 4 0.32 3.23 -21.40
CA GLU A 4 -0.48 2.02 -21.24
C GLU A 4 0.36 0.75 -21.11
N VAL A 5 1.45 0.63 -21.88
CA VAL A 5 2.37 -0.51 -21.77
C VAL A 5 3.05 -0.53 -20.41
N THR A 6 3.45 0.63 -19.90
CA THR A 6 4.00 0.77 -18.54
C THR A 6 2.99 0.33 -17.50
N ARG A 7 1.72 0.75 -17.60
CA ARG A 7 0.64 0.34 -16.68
C ARG A 7 0.44 -1.18 -16.64
N VAL A 8 0.44 -1.84 -17.81
CA VAL A 8 0.31 -3.31 -17.88
C VAL A 8 1.50 -4.01 -17.21
N HIS A 9 2.72 -3.49 -17.41
CA HIS A 9 3.92 -4.03 -16.78
C HIS A 9 3.90 -3.86 -15.25
N GLU A 10 3.58 -2.66 -14.77
CA GLU A 10 3.45 -2.36 -13.33
C GLU A 10 2.40 -3.23 -12.66
N ARG A 11 1.26 -3.45 -13.32
CA ARG A 11 0.21 -4.35 -12.83
C ARG A 11 0.69 -5.80 -12.70
N LYS A 12 1.45 -6.30 -13.68
CA LYS A 12 2.05 -7.64 -13.63
C LYS A 12 3.05 -7.75 -12.47
N GLN A 13 3.87 -6.71 -12.25
CA GLN A 13 4.83 -6.67 -11.15
C GLN A 13 4.13 -6.62 -9.78
N SER A 14 3.13 -5.74 -9.63
CA SER A 14 2.31 -5.64 -8.41
C SER A 14 1.62 -6.96 -8.10
N ARG A 15 1.03 -7.62 -9.11
CA ARG A 15 0.44 -8.95 -8.95
C ARG A 15 1.46 -9.95 -8.44
N ARG A 16 2.63 -10.03 -9.08
CA ARG A 16 3.73 -10.92 -8.66
C ARG A 16 4.15 -10.66 -7.22
N ARG A 17 4.24 -9.39 -6.80
CA ARG A 17 4.57 -9.01 -5.42
C ARG A 17 3.55 -9.53 -4.41
N ILE A 18 2.25 -9.44 -4.72
CA ILE A 18 1.19 -10.00 -3.84
C ILE A 18 1.33 -11.52 -3.71
N GLU A 19 1.59 -12.23 -4.81
CA GLU A 19 1.82 -13.69 -4.78
C GLU A 19 3.05 -14.06 -3.96
N GLU A 20 4.16 -13.33 -4.12
CA GLU A 20 5.41 -13.55 -3.38
C GLU A 20 5.20 -13.34 -1.87
N LEU A 21 4.53 -12.25 -1.47
CA LEU A 21 4.19 -11.98 -0.07
C LEU A 21 3.29 -13.05 0.54
N TYR A 22 2.30 -13.55 -0.22
CA TYR A 22 1.44 -14.62 0.26
C TYR A 22 2.20 -15.95 0.40
N SER A 23 3.09 -16.26 -0.55
CA SER A 23 3.91 -17.48 -0.52
C SER A 23 4.87 -17.54 0.68
N ASP A 24 5.36 -16.38 1.13
CA ASP A 24 6.23 -16.22 2.31
C ASP A 24 5.45 -15.67 3.53
N SER A 25 4.15 -15.94 3.62
CA SER A 25 3.24 -15.32 4.60
C SER A 25 3.60 -15.51 6.08
N MET A 26 4.49 -16.44 6.42
CA MET A 26 5.04 -16.55 7.77
C MET A 26 6.03 -15.42 8.12
N ASN A 27 6.74 -14.85 7.13
CA ASN A 27 7.65 -13.72 7.28
C ASN A 27 7.01 -12.40 6.82
N VAL A 28 5.67 -12.35 6.74
CA VAL A 28 4.92 -11.15 6.39
C VAL A 28 4.01 -10.76 7.54
N TYR A 29 4.06 -9.49 7.90
CA TYR A 29 3.24 -8.89 8.92
C TYR A 29 2.40 -7.76 8.34
N ILE A 30 1.21 -7.59 8.87
CA ILE A 30 0.39 -6.41 8.65
C ILE A 30 0.59 -5.50 9.85
N VAL A 31 0.77 -4.20 9.63
CA VAL A 31 0.96 -3.21 10.69
C VAL A 31 0.01 -2.03 10.51
N HIS A 32 -0.53 -1.56 11.64
CA HIS A 32 -1.32 -0.35 11.70
C HIS A 32 -1.15 0.33 13.06
N TYR A 33 -1.34 1.65 13.10
CA TYR A 33 -1.38 2.42 14.33
C TYR A 33 -2.44 3.51 14.30
N SER A 34 -2.95 3.83 15.49
CA SER A 34 -3.79 4.99 15.76
C SER A 34 -2.98 6.07 16.50
N CYS A 35 -3.33 7.33 16.27
CA CYS A 35 -2.73 8.48 16.90
C CYS A 35 -3.78 9.57 17.11
N GLU A 36 -3.38 10.61 17.85
CA GLU A 36 -4.07 11.90 17.86
C GLU A 36 -4.27 12.42 16.44
N SER A 37 -5.34 13.20 16.25
CA SER A 37 -5.64 13.86 14.98
C SER A 37 -4.45 14.68 14.49
N PHE A 38 -3.99 14.40 13.28
CA PHE A 38 -2.95 15.20 12.60
C PHE A 38 -3.50 16.52 12.04
N TYR A 39 -4.81 16.66 11.86
CA TYR A 39 -5.43 17.89 11.34
C TYR A 39 -5.69 18.93 12.42
N GLU A 40 -5.87 18.50 13.66
CA GLU A 40 -6.29 19.34 14.78
C GLU A 40 -5.18 19.49 15.85
N ASN A 41 -3.95 19.14 15.49
CA ASN A 41 -2.82 19.23 16.40
C ASN A 41 -2.48 20.70 16.71
N SER A 42 -3.05 21.19 17.81
CA SER A 42 -2.89 22.56 18.32
C SER A 42 -1.46 22.89 18.77
N THR A 43 -0.60 21.88 18.97
CA THR A 43 0.75 22.06 19.52
C THR A 43 1.83 22.24 18.46
N GLY A 44 1.56 21.88 17.20
CA GLY A 44 2.56 21.84 16.14
C GLY A 44 3.66 20.77 16.30
N GLY A 45 3.60 19.95 17.37
CA GLY A 45 4.55 18.87 17.64
C GLY A 45 4.23 17.57 16.87
N SER A 46 5.03 16.52 17.08
CA SER A 46 4.70 15.19 16.55
C SER A 46 3.42 14.64 17.15
N THR A 47 2.60 13.96 16.35
CA THR A 47 1.33 13.39 16.80
C THR A 47 1.54 12.28 17.84
N ARG A 48 0.71 12.31 18.89
CA ARG A 48 0.74 11.32 19.97
C ARG A 48 0.18 9.99 19.49
N VAL A 49 0.95 8.92 19.65
CA VAL A 49 0.56 7.57 19.25
C VAL A 49 -0.19 6.90 20.39
N THR A 50 -1.32 6.26 20.09
CA THR A 50 -2.23 5.70 21.11
C THR A 50 -2.23 4.18 21.12
N SER A 51 -2.01 3.57 19.96
CA SER A 51 -2.00 2.11 19.81
C SER A 51 -1.29 1.73 18.51
N ILE A 52 -0.50 0.67 18.55
CA ILE A 52 0.15 0.03 17.40
C ILE A 52 -0.17 -1.47 17.48
N ALA A 53 -0.58 -2.05 16.35
CA ALA A 53 -0.82 -3.48 16.25
C ALA A 53 -0.14 -4.07 15.02
N ILE A 54 0.37 -5.28 15.20
CA ILE A 54 1.02 -6.08 14.16
C ILE A 54 0.42 -7.48 14.17
N ARG A 55 0.06 -8.00 13.00
CA ARG A 55 -0.50 -9.34 12.83
C ARG A 55 0.29 -10.10 11.79
N ASN A 56 0.70 -11.32 12.12
CA ASN A 56 1.31 -12.22 11.15
C ASN A 56 0.28 -12.66 10.10
N LEU A 57 0.66 -12.61 8.83
CA LEU A 57 -0.27 -12.84 7.72
C LEU A 57 -0.78 -14.29 7.70
N LYS A 58 0.06 -15.29 8.02
CA LYS A 58 -0.33 -16.70 7.98
C LYS A 58 -0.95 -17.21 9.28
N SER A 59 -0.29 -16.98 10.42
CA SER A 59 -0.67 -17.54 11.72
C SER A 59 -1.78 -16.76 12.41
N ALA A 60 -2.12 -15.58 11.91
CA ALA A 60 -3.07 -14.64 12.53
C ALA A 60 -2.70 -14.21 13.96
N GLN A 61 -1.49 -14.53 14.44
CA GLN A 61 -1.01 -14.09 15.74
C GLN A 61 -0.82 -12.58 15.72
N THR A 62 -1.49 -11.90 16.65
CA THR A 62 -1.49 -10.45 16.76
C THR A 62 -0.75 -10.02 18.01
N LYS A 63 0.25 -9.16 17.84
CA LYS A 63 0.92 -8.46 18.92
C LYS A 63 0.51 -7.00 18.86
N SER A 64 0.21 -6.42 20.03
CA SER A 64 -0.26 -5.05 20.10
C SER A 64 0.26 -4.34 21.34
N TRP A 65 0.59 -3.07 21.15
CA TRP A 65 1.04 -2.14 22.18
C TRP A 65 0.09 -0.95 22.16
N SER A 66 -0.37 -0.51 23.33
CA SER A 66 -1.25 0.65 23.43
C SER A 66 -1.03 1.38 24.74
N ILE A 67 -1.44 2.65 24.77
CA ILE A 67 -1.42 3.47 25.99
C ILE A 67 -2.22 2.79 27.10
N HIS A 68 -3.37 2.21 26.78
CA HIS A 68 -4.18 1.47 27.75
C HIS A 68 -3.43 0.27 28.35
N LYS A 69 -2.81 -0.57 27.52
CA LYS A 69 -2.01 -1.72 28.01
C LYS A 69 -0.78 -1.29 28.80
N ALA A 70 -0.10 -0.23 28.35
CA ALA A 70 1.04 0.32 29.09
C ALA A 70 0.60 0.85 30.46
N ALA A 71 -0.53 1.54 30.53
CA ALA A 71 -1.06 2.08 31.78
C ALA A 71 -1.52 0.98 32.74
N GLU A 72 -2.11 -0.10 32.23
CA GLU A 72 -2.48 -1.27 33.00
C GLU A 72 -1.24 -1.95 33.61
N LEU A 73 -0.18 -2.17 32.81
CA LEU A 73 1.09 -2.75 33.28
C LEU A 73 1.76 -1.91 34.35
N GLU A 74 1.59 -0.59 34.28
CA GLU A 74 2.16 0.39 35.21
C GLU A 74 1.25 0.73 36.40
N GLY A 75 0.04 0.15 36.45
CA GLY A 75 -0.93 0.42 37.52
C GLY A 75 -1.43 1.86 37.56
N CYS A 76 -1.50 2.56 36.41
CA CYS A 76 -1.83 3.99 36.33
C CYS A 76 -2.99 4.31 35.36
N LEU A 77 -3.97 3.40 35.23
CA LEU A 77 -5.15 3.59 34.38
C LEU A 77 -5.92 4.89 34.68
N ASP A 78 -6.00 5.29 35.95
CA ASP A 78 -6.72 6.50 36.38
C ASP A 78 -5.93 7.81 36.15
N SER A 79 -4.67 7.71 35.71
CA SER A 79 -3.77 8.87 35.52
C SER A 79 -3.00 8.82 34.20
N ILE A 80 -3.62 8.23 33.16
CA ILE A 80 -3.03 8.11 31.83
C ILE A 80 -2.59 9.46 31.27
N ALA A 81 -3.42 10.50 31.35
CA ALA A 81 -3.13 11.80 30.76
C ALA A 81 -1.82 12.41 31.32
N THR A 82 -1.61 12.31 32.63
CA THR A 82 -0.40 12.81 33.30
C THR A 82 0.84 11.97 32.97
N ASN A 83 0.65 10.66 32.76
CA ASN A 83 1.72 9.72 32.47
C ASN A 83 1.94 9.49 30.97
N PHE A 84 1.20 10.18 30.09
CA PHE A 84 1.10 9.83 28.68
C PHE A 84 2.46 9.72 27.97
N PRO A 85 3.39 10.68 28.07
CA PRO A 85 4.69 10.58 27.38
C PRO A 85 5.49 9.34 27.79
N ARG A 86 5.40 8.94 29.06
CA ARG A 86 6.07 7.76 29.61
C ARG A 86 5.44 6.48 29.07
N LEU A 87 4.12 6.40 29.08
CA LEU A 87 3.36 5.26 28.57
C LEU A 87 3.55 5.06 27.06
N GLU A 88 3.53 6.16 26.32
CA GLU A 88 3.79 6.18 24.89
C GLU A 88 5.20 5.71 24.57
N ARG A 89 6.19 6.15 25.36
CA ARG A 89 7.58 5.71 25.21
C ARG A 89 7.71 4.20 25.39
N MET A 90 7.13 3.64 26.45
CA MET A 90 7.15 2.20 26.72
C MET A 90 6.49 1.38 25.60
N MET A 91 5.35 1.88 25.09
CA MET A 91 4.65 1.27 23.96
C MET A 91 5.55 1.24 22.71
N LEU A 92 6.23 2.35 22.42
CA LEU A 92 7.13 2.47 21.27
C LEU A 92 8.41 1.64 21.44
N ASP A 93 8.97 1.52 22.65
CA ASP A 93 10.09 0.62 22.94
C ASP A 93 9.74 -0.81 22.49
N GLY A 94 8.59 -1.32 22.94
CA GLY A 94 8.13 -2.66 22.57
C GLY A 94 7.88 -2.85 21.07
N TYR A 95 7.36 -1.82 20.39
CA TYR A 95 7.18 -1.84 18.93
C TYR A 95 8.51 -1.88 18.18
N PHE A 96 9.45 -0.98 18.50
CA PHE A 96 10.73 -0.91 17.79
C PHE A 96 11.61 -2.13 18.07
N ASP A 97 11.54 -2.73 19.26
CA ASP A 97 12.20 -4.00 19.55
C ASP A 97 11.64 -5.14 18.70
N PHE A 98 10.33 -5.15 18.45
CA PHE A 98 9.71 -6.11 17.54
C PHE A 98 10.18 -5.91 16.11
N ILE A 99 10.17 -4.68 15.58
CA ILE A 99 10.62 -4.38 14.23
C ILE A 99 12.09 -4.78 14.06
N ARG A 100 12.95 -4.47 15.04
CA ARG A 100 14.37 -4.86 15.04
C ARG A 100 14.54 -6.38 14.92
N SER A 101 13.80 -7.13 15.73
CA SER A 101 13.85 -8.60 15.78
C SER A 101 13.30 -9.27 14.51
N HIS A 102 12.47 -8.56 13.74
CA HIS A 102 11.84 -9.04 12.51
C HIS A 102 12.25 -8.18 11.30
N SER A 103 13.45 -7.61 11.32
CA SER A 103 13.94 -6.69 10.28
C SER A 103 14.09 -7.32 8.89
N ASN A 104 14.15 -8.65 8.82
CA ASN A 104 14.18 -9.39 7.55
C ASN A 104 12.78 -9.65 6.96
N CYS A 105 11.71 -9.36 7.70
CA CYS A 105 10.32 -9.60 7.31
C CYS A 105 9.75 -8.45 6.48
N HIS A 106 8.64 -8.71 5.78
CA HIS A 106 7.87 -7.66 5.10
C HIS A 106 6.72 -7.15 5.95
N PHE A 107 6.46 -5.86 5.87
CA PHE A 107 5.42 -5.17 6.62
C PHE A 107 4.43 -4.50 5.67
N ILE A 108 3.25 -5.12 5.54
CA ILE A 108 2.11 -4.59 4.82
C ILE A 108 1.44 -3.52 5.67
N HIS A 109 1.19 -2.36 5.09
CA HIS A 109 0.57 -1.23 5.76
C HIS A 109 -0.44 -0.52 4.83
N TRP A 110 -1.20 0.41 5.39
CA TRP A 110 -2.15 1.23 4.64
C TRP A 110 -1.76 2.69 4.74
N ASN A 111 -1.25 3.29 3.65
CA ASN A 111 -0.88 4.70 3.56
C ASN A 111 0.13 5.25 4.62
N MET A 112 0.79 4.39 5.40
CA MET A 112 1.89 4.74 6.33
C MET A 112 3.20 5.07 5.59
N ARG A 113 3.30 6.23 4.91
CA ARG A 113 4.37 6.51 3.92
C ARG A 113 5.32 7.64 4.26
N ASP A 114 4.95 8.56 5.15
CA ASP A 114 5.66 9.84 5.27
C ASP A 114 5.76 10.31 6.73
N GLU A 115 6.37 11.48 6.90
CA GLU A 115 6.61 12.11 8.21
C GLU A 115 5.33 12.56 8.91
N ASN A 116 4.22 12.75 8.17
CA ASN A 116 2.93 13.10 8.77
C ASN A 116 2.22 11.86 9.30
N TYR A 117 2.28 10.75 8.56
CA TYR A 117 1.69 9.48 8.96
C TYR A 117 2.46 8.29 8.38
N GLY A 118 3.04 7.47 9.27
CA GLY A 118 3.71 6.24 8.90
C GLY A 118 4.91 5.90 9.76
N PHE A 119 5.79 5.07 9.21
CA PHE A 119 7.02 4.64 9.89
C PHE A 119 7.88 5.84 10.29
N TYR A 120 8.10 6.79 9.37
CA TYR A 120 8.87 8.01 9.64
C TYR A 120 8.25 8.86 10.77
N ALA A 121 6.92 8.97 10.82
CA ALA A 121 6.23 9.66 11.91
C ALA A 121 6.45 8.98 13.27
N LEU A 122 6.37 7.63 13.32
CA LEU A 122 6.66 6.85 14.54
C LEU A 122 8.11 7.00 14.97
N GLU A 123 9.05 6.94 14.04
CA GLU A 123 10.48 7.11 14.29
C GLU A 123 10.77 8.50 14.86
N HIS A 124 10.22 9.56 14.24
CA HIS A 124 10.36 10.93 14.75
C HIS A 124 9.74 11.09 16.14
N ARG A 125 8.52 10.57 16.36
CA ARG A 125 7.85 10.62 17.67
C ARG A 125 8.68 9.94 18.74
N TYR A 126 9.24 8.78 18.43
CA TYR A 126 10.07 8.03 19.36
C TYR A 126 11.37 8.79 19.71
N ARG A 127 12.02 9.43 18.73
CA ARG A 127 13.17 10.32 18.97
C ARG A 127 12.80 11.49 19.90
N VAL A 128 11.63 12.12 19.70
CA VAL A 128 11.12 13.20 20.57
C VAL A 128 10.97 12.73 22.03
N LEU A 129 10.60 11.47 22.24
CA LEU A 129 10.50 10.85 23.58
C LEU A 129 11.86 10.33 24.10
N GLY A 130 12.98 10.71 23.47
CA GLY A 130 14.34 10.33 23.82
C GLY A 130 14.74 8.91 23.38
N GLY A 131 14.01 8.31 22.44
CA GLY A 131 14.23 6.94 21.96
C GLY A 131 15.13 6.87 20.74
N THR A 132 15.63 5.67 20.45
CA THR A 132 16.45 5.42 19.26
C THR A 132 15.75 4.41 18.36
N PRO A 133 15.01 4.86 17.32
CA PRO A 133 14.22 3.96 16.50
C PRO A 133 15.12 2.99 15.73
N PHE A 134 14.59 1.80 15.50
CA PHE A 134 15.11 0.96 14.43
C PHE A 134 14.42 1.36 13.12
N GLU A 135 15.19 1.86 12.17
CA GLU A 135 14.70 2.30 10.87
C GLU A 135 14.59 1.10 9.93
N LEU A 136 13.37 0.67 9.64
CA LEU A 136 13.10 -0.42 8.72
C LEU A 136 13.38 0.04 7.28
N GLN A 137 14.02 -0.81 6.47
CA GLN A 137 14.32 -0.49 5.07
C GLN A 137 13.03 -0.36 4.24
N ASP A 138 12.98 0.61 3.33
CA ASP A 138 11.78 0.90 2.54
C ASP A 138 11.32 -0.26 1.65
N ASN A 139 12.24 -1.11 1.18
CA ASN A 139 11.90 -2.30 0.42
C ASN A 139 11.17 -3.38 1.25
N ARG A 140 11.22 -3.29 2.59
CA ARG A 140 10.44 -4.13 3.50
C ARG A 140 9.04 -3.58 3.77
N LYS A 141 8.78 -2.31 3.45
CA LYS A 141 7.47 -1.65 3.62
C LYS A 141 6.62 -1.84 2.36
N VAL A 142 5.42 -2.38 2.51
CA VAL A 142 4.48 -2.65 1.40
C VAL A 142 3.19 -1.87 1.64
N ASP A 143 2.95 -0.84 0.82
CA ASP A 143 1.71 -0.07 0.90
C ASP A 143 0.58 -0.75 0.12
N LEU A 144 -0.30 -1.44 0.84
CA LEU A 144 -1.44 -2.14 0.26
C LEU A 144 -2.34 -1.21 -0.56
N ALA A 145 -2.55 0.02 -0.10
CA ALA A 145 -3.40 0.97 -0.81
C ALA A 145 -2.83 1.31 -2.20
N ARG A 146 -1.50 1.37 -2.34
CA ARG A 146 -0.85 1.56 -3.64
C ARG A 146 -0.91 0.33 -4.52
N GLU A 147 -0.70 -0.87 -3.96
CA GLU A 147 -0.85 -2.11 -4.72
C GLU A 147 -2.28 -2.24 -5.29
N LEU A 148 -3.31 -1.86 -4.53
CA LEU A 148 -4.69 -1.81 -5.03
C LEU A 148 -4.89 -0.81 -6.17
N VAL A 149 -4.28 0.38 -6.10
CA VAL A 149 -4.32 1.37 -7.20
C VAL A 149 -3.65 0.80 -8.46
N THR A 150 -2.51 0.11 -8.31
CA THR A 150 -1.79 -0.49 -9.43
C THR A 150 -2.56 -1.66 -10.05
N LEU A 151 -3.24 -2.46 -9.24
CA LEU A 151 -4.00 -3.64 -9.68
C LEU A 151 -5.34 -3.31 -10.32
N TYR A 152 -6.06 -2.33 -9.77
CA TYR A 152 -7.46 -2.04 -10.08
C TYR A 152 -7.69 -0.62 -10.61
N GLY A 153 -6.65 0.22 -10.66
CA GLY A 153 -6.77 1.61 -11.09
C GLY A 153 -7.15 2.58 -9.96
N ARG A 154 -7.04 3.89 -10.23
CA ARG A 154 -7.25 4.94 -9.21
C ARG A 154 -8.66 4.97 -8.64
N GLN A 155 -9.65 4.48 -9.40
CA GLN A 155 -11.07 4.46 -9.05
C GLN A 155 -11.53 3.10 -8.48
N TYR A 156 -10.62 2.31 -7.92
CA TYR A 156 -10.96 1.00 -7.33
C TYR A 156 -11.95 1.10 -6.16
N ALA A 157 -11.96 2.24 -5.45
CA ALA A 157 -12.92 2.56 -4.41
C ALA A 157 -13.09 4.09 -4.32
N PRO A 158 -14.32 4.60 -4.13
CA PRO A 158 -14.55 6.02 -3.86
C PRO A 158 -13.92 6.46 -2.51
N HIS A 159 -13.73 7.77 -2.38
CA HIS A 159 -13.20 8.38 -1.15
C HIS A 159 -14.23 8.46 -0.02
N GLU A 160 -15.49 8.21 -0.33
CA GLU A 160 -16.61 8.17 0.61
C GLU A 160 -17.37 6.87 0.40
N SER A 161 -17.77 6.24 1.49
CA SER A 161 -18.55 5.00 1.47
C SER A 161 -20.03 5.28 1.20
N ALA A 162 -20.83 4.25 0.94
CA ALA A 162 -22.26 4.42 0.70
C ALA A 162 -23.01 4.92 1.95
N SER A 163 -22.47 4.65 3.14
CA SER A 163 -22.97 5.19 4.41
C SER A 163 -22.41 6.58 4.78
N GLY A 164 -21.65 7.22 3.89
CA GLY A 164 -21.08 8.57 4.11
C GLY A 164 -19.78 8.59 4.92
N ARG A 165 -19.15 7.44 5.16
CA ARG A 165 -17.88 7.37 5.89
C ARG A 165 -16.73 7.75 4.98
N LYS A 166 -15.88 8.66 5.46
CA LYS A 166 -14.71 9.14 4.72
C LYS A 166 -13.57 8.12 4.77
N GLY A 167 -12.96 7.85 3.62
CA GLY A 167 -11.79 7.01 3.46
C GLY A 167 -12.05 5.79 2.58
N ARG A 168 -11.10 5.51 1.67
CA ARG A 168 -11.17 4.35 0.75
C ARG A 168 -11.27 3.01 1.47
N ILE A 169 -10.76 2.92 2.70
CA ILE A 169 -10.87 1.73 3.55
C ILE A 169 -12.35 1.39 3.86
N PHE A 170 -13.16 2.37 4.28
CA PHE A 170 -14.56 2.11 4.60
C PHE A 170 -15.40 1.85 3.36
N SER A 171 -15.06 2.52 2.26
CA SER A 171 -15.68 2.23 0.97
C SER A 171 -15.44 0.78 0.52
N ILE A 172 -14.18 0.32 0.53
CA ILE A 172 -13.87 -1.04 0.08
C ILE A 172 -14.46 -2.11 1.01
N VAL A 173 -14.53 -1.82 2.32
CA VAL A 173 -15.18 -2.66 3.34
C VAL A 173 -16.65 -2.85 3.02
N GLU A 174 -17.39 -1.76 2.73
CA GLU A 174 -18.82 -1.85 2.40
C GLU A 174 -19.07 -2.58 1.09
N ILE A 175 -18.29 -2.27 0.04
CA ILE A 175 -18.38 -2.95 -1.27
C ILE A 175 -18.22 -4.48 -1.12
N ASN A 176 -17.32 -4.89 -0.23
CA ASN A 176 -17.01 -6.31 0.00
C ASN A 176 -17.81 -6.94 1.14
N LYS A 177 -18.68 -6.19 1.83
CA LYS A 177 -19.43 -6.63 3.02
C LYS A 177 -18.52 -7.20 4.11
N ILE A 178 -17.36 -6.58 4.32
CA ILE A 178 -16.44 -6.94 5.39
C ILE A 178 -17.02 -6.39 6.70
N THR A 179 -17.02 -7.20 7.75
CA THR A 179 -17.45 -6.74 9.08
C THR A 179 -16.43 -5.76 9.64
N ASP A 180 -16.90 -4.61 10.09
CA ASP A 180 -16.09 -3.49 10.57
C ASP A 180 -16.59 -2.93 11.90
N ALA A 181 -17.30 -3.74 12.68
CA ALA A 181 -17.68 -3.42 14.06
C ALA A 181 -16.44 -2.92 14.82
N ASP A 182 -16.56 -1.79 15.51
CA ASP A 182 -15.48 -1.13 16.26
C ASP A 182 -14.41 -0.40 15.43
N ALA A 183 -14.47 -0.41 14.09
CA ALA A 183 -13.57 0.39 13.26
C ALA A 183 -14.00 1.88 13.27
N LEU A 184 -13.26 2.71 13.99
CA LEU A 184 -13.55 4.14 14.08
C LEU A 184 -13.07 4.90 12.82
N THR A 185 -13.88 5.84 12.36
CA THR A 185 -13.45 6.83 11.36
C THR A 185 -12.42 7.80 11.96
N GLY A 186 -11.67 8.51 11.11
CA GLY A 186 -10.64 9.44 11.60
C GLY A 186 -11.18 10.53 12.54
N LYS A 187 -12.42 10.99 12.32
CA LYS A 187 -13.09 11.92 13.24
C LYS A 187 -13.39 11.27 14.59
N GLN A 188 -13.97 10.07 14.57
CA GLN A 188 -14.28 9.34 15.79
C GLN A 188 -13.03 8.95 16.59
N GLU A 189 -11.89 8.73 15.93
CA GLU A 189 -10.61 8.53 16.61
C GLU A 189 -10.10 9.81 17.28
N ALA A 190 -10.29 10.97 16.65
CA ALA A 190 -9.96 12.25 17.26
C ALA A 190 -10.82 12.49 18.51
N ASP A 191 -12.15 12.30 18.40
CA ASP A 191 -13.09 12.46 19.50
C ASP A 191 -12.75 11.51 20.66
N ALA A 192 -12.57 10.21 20.37
CA ALA A 192 -12.19 9.21 21.37
C ALA A 192 -10.85 9.49 22.06
N PHE A 193 -9.92 10.16 21.37
CA PHE A 193 -8.66 10.59 21.97
C PHE A 193 -8.86 11.74 22.96
N VAL A 194 -9.65 12.75 22.60
CA VAL A 194 -9.99 13.88 23.48
C VAL A 194 -10.73 13.40 24.72
N ASP A 195 -11.64 12.44 24.56
CA ASP A 195 -12.44 11.86 25.64
C ASP A 195 -11.65 10.85 26.50
N GLY A 196 -10.40 10.54 26.15
CA GLY A 196 -9.57 9.58 26.90
C GLY A 196 -9.98 8.12 26.73
N GLU A 197 -10.76 7.78 25.71
CA GLU A 197 -11.25 6.44 25.40
C GLU A 197 -10.16 5.55 24.75
N TYR A 198 -9.00 5.41 25.40
CA TYR A 198 -7.83 4.72 24.85
C TYR A 198 -8.06 3.24 24.54
N LEU A 199 -8.95 2.57 25.28
CA LEU A 199 -9.34 1.19 24.99
C LEU A 199 -10.10 1.07 23.66
N LYS A 200 -10.96 2.03 23.36
CA LYS A 200 -11.74 2.07 22.11
C LYS A 200 -10.84 2.34 20.91
N LEU A 201 -9.85 3.24 21.05
CA LEU A 201 -8.80 3.46 20.04
C LEU A 201 -8.00 2.19 19.78
N HIS A 202 -7.68 1.44 20.84
CA HIS A 202 -7.00 0.16 20.71
C HIS A 202 -7.82 -0.87 19.94
N GLN A 203 -9.10 -1.03 20.27
CA GLN A 203 -10.03 -1.92 19.57
C GLN A 203 -10.18 -1.54 18.08
N SER A 204 -10.30 -0.25 17.78
CA SER A 204 -10.30 0.27 16.42
C SER A 204 -9.05 -0.11 15.63
N THR A 205 -7.88 0.02 16.27
CA THR A 205 -6.59 -0.34 15.66
C THR A 205 -6.58 -1.82 15.27
N LEU A 206 -7.00 -2.70 16.17
CA LEU A 206 -7.07 -4.14 15.94
C LEU A 206 -8.08 -4.46 14.83
N ARG A 207 -9.25 -3.82 14.82
CA ARG A 207 -10.24 -4.04 13.78
C ARG A 207 -9.74 -3.63 12.40
N LYS A 208 -9.08 -2.48 12.28
CA LYS A 208 -8.48 -2.02 11.01
C LYS A 208 -7.39 -2.97 10.52
N LEU A 209 -6.61 -3.53 11.43
CA LEU A 209 -5.61 -4.54 11.12
C LEU A 209 -6.26 -5.80 10.50
N ASP A 210 -7.36 -6.26 11.07
CA ASP A 210 -8.13 -7.39 10.55
C ASP A 210 -8.74 -7.08 9.17
N ILE A 211 -9.26 -5.88 8.99
CA ILE A 211 -9.76 -5.39 7.70
C ILE A 211 -8.65 -5.43 6.64
N PHE A 212 -7.43 -4.98 6.97
CA PHE A 212 -6.30 -5.03 6.05
C PHE A 212 -5.90 -6.46 5.68
N SER A 213 -5.92 -7.40 6.62
CA SER A 213 -5.71 -8.83 6.33
C SER A 213 -6.74 -9.34 5.34
N ASN A 214 -8.01 -9.05 5.59
CA ASN A 214 -9.10 -9.50 4.72
C ASN A 214 -9.00 -8.89 3.31
N ILE A 215 -8.65 -7.61 3.20
CA ILE A 215 -8.42 -6.95 1.91
C ILE A 215 -7.24 -7.59 1.18
N PHE A 216 -6.13 -7.87 1.88
CA PHE A 216 -4.96 -8.51 1.28
C PHE A 216 -5.29 -9.91 0.77
N GLU A 217 -5.93 -10.75 1.58
CA GLU A 217 -6.35 -12.11 1.21
C GLU A 217 -7.27 -12.08 -0.01
N ARG A 218 -8.32 -11.24 -0.01
CA ARG A 218 -9.20 -11.09 -1.19
C ARG A 218 -8.47 -10.56 -2.43
N THR A 219 -7.44 -9.76 -2.23
CA THR A 219 -6.60 -9.25 -3.33
C THR A 219 -5.79 -10.38 -3.94
N HIS A 220 -5.18 -11.22 -3.12
CA HIS A 220 -4.47 -12.43 -3.54
C HIS A 220 -5.42 -13.39 -4.27
N ASP A 221 -6.57 -13.71 -3.66
CA ASP A 221 -7.57 -14.63 -4.21
C ASP A 221 -8.29 -14.09 -5.46
N LYS A 222 -8.07 -12.81 -5.83
CA LYS A 222 -8.76 -12.10 -6.92
C LYS A 222 -10.28 -12.02 -6.71
N THR A 223 -10.73 -12.08 -5.46
CA THR A 223 -12.14 -11.99 -5.07
C THR A 223 -12.55 -10.62 -4.54
N LEU A 224 -11.59 -9.68 -4.43
CA LEU A 224 -11.86 -8.30 -4.01
C LEU A 224 -12.74 -7.59 -5.05
N LYS A 225 -13.92 -7.15 -4.62
CA LYS A 225 -14.84 -6.35 -5.40
C LYS A 225 -14.42 -4.88 -5.37
N THR A 226 -14.38 -4.24 -6.53
CA THR A 226 -13.97 -2.84 -6.71
C THR A 226 -14.95 -2.09 -7.59
N THR A 227 -14.97 -0.76 -7.53
CA THR A 227 -15.76 0.10 -8.45
C THR A 227 -15.10 0.35 -9.80
N ALA A 228 -13.89 -0.17 -10.02
CA ALA A 228 -13.15 0.03 -11.25
C ALA A 228 -13.81 -0.65 -12.45
N SER A 229 -13.83 0.04 -13.60
CA SER A 229 -14.31 -0.54 -14.85
C SER A 229 -13.29 -1.53 -15.44
N TRP A 230 -13.73 -2.41 -16.34
CA TRP A 230 -12.83 -3.33 -17.04
C TRP A 230 -11.68 -2.61 -17.77
N MET A 231 -11.95 -1.41 -18.32
CA MET A 231 -10.95 -0.57 -18.97
C MET A 231 -9.94 0.03 -17.98
N ASP A 232 -10.36 0.34 -16.74
CA ASP A 232 -9.46 0.84 -15.70
C ASP A 232 -8.48 -0.26 -15.24
N VAL A 233 -8.99 -1.49 -15.11
CA VAL A 233 -8.25 -2.66 -14.62
C VAL A 233 -7.30 -3.23 -15.68
N TYR A 234 -7.77 -3.41 -16.93
CA TYR A 234 -6.99 -4.09 -17.96
C TYR A 234 -6.30 -3.14 -18.92
N GLY A 235 -6.78 -1.91 -19.05
CA GLY A 235 -6.13 -0.90 -19.87
C GLY A 235 -6.00 -1.22 -21.34
N ILE A 236 -6.81 -2.17 -21.84
CA ILE A 236 -6.85 -2.53 -23.25
C ILE A 236 -7.64 -1.45 -23.96
N SER A 237 -6.98 -0.36 -24.27
CA SER A 237 -7.47 0.60 -25.24
C SER A 237 -6.94 0.21 -26.64
N PRO A 238 -7.56 0.70 -27.73
CA PRO A 238 -7.06 0.50 -29.07
C PRO A 238 -5.58 0.90 -29.27
N SER A 239 -5.06 1.87 -28.52
CA SER A 239 -3.65 2.29 -28.64
C SER A 239 -2.66 1.23 -28.14
N TYR A 240 -2.97 0.50 -27.06
CA TYR A 240 -2.13 -0.62 -26.60
C TYR A 240 -2.01 -1.71 -27.67
N LEU A 241 -3.12 -2.08 -28.32
CA LEU A 241 -3.11 -3.07 -29.40
C LEU A 241 -2.27 -2.61 -30.60
N VAL A 242 -2.40 -1.34 -30.99
CA VAL A 242 -1.58 -0.76 -32.07
C VAL A 242 -0.10 -0.74 -31.71
N GLU A 243 0.26 -0.45 -30.46
CA GLU A 243 1.65 -0.47 -29.99
C GLU A 243 2.22 -1.90 -29.93
N GLN A 244 1.44 -2.90 -29.52
CA GLN A 244 1.83 -4.31 -29.56
C GLN A 244 2.02 -4.81 -31.00
N ILE A 245 1.12 -4.44 -31.92
CA ILE A 245 1.25 -4.77 -33.34
C ILE A 245 2.51 -4.13 -33.93
N ARG A 246 2.76 -2.84 -33.67
CA ARG A 246 3.96 -2.14 -34.16
C ARG A 246 5.28 -2.67 -33.60
N SER A 247 5.28 -3.15 -32.36
CA SER A 247 6.47 -3.70 -31.71
C SER A 247 6.70 -5.18 -32.00
N HIS A 248 5.78 -5.85 -32.71
CA HIS A 248 5.95 -7.24 -33.12
C HIS A 248 6.98 -7.36 -34.25
N TRP A 249 7.95 -8.26 -34.10
CA TRP A 249 9.04 -8.46 -35.07
C TRP A 249 8.54 -8.74 -36.49
N LEU A 250 7.39 -9.41 -36.63
CA LEU A 250 6.74 -9.66 -37.94
C LEU A 250 6.37 -8.35 -38.66
N VAL A 251 5.91 -7.33 -37.95
CA VAL A 251 5.55 -6.04 -38.55
C VAL A 251 6.81 -5.29 -38.96
N THR A 252 7.87 -5.34 -38.15
CA THR A 252 9.20 -4.83 -38.53
C THR A 252 9.75 -5.56 -39.76
N ALA A 253 9.64 -6.90 -39.80
CA ALA A 253 10.08 -7.72 -40.92
C ALA A 253 9.27 -7.43 -42.20
N PHE A 254 7.96 -7.20 -42.09
CA PHE A 254 7.12 -6.84 -43.23
C PHE A 254 7.47 -5.45 -43.79
N ILE A 255 7.69 -4.46 -42.91
CA ILE A 255 8.09 -3.10 -43.33
C ILE A 255 9.48 -3.12 -43.99
N LEU A 256 10.45 -3.81 -43.38
CA LEU A 256 11.81 -3.93 -43.94
C LEU A 256 11.81 -4.72 -45.26
N GLY A 257 11.07 -5.83 -45.32
CA GLY A 257 10.91 -6.63 -46.53
C GLY A 257 10.26 -5.85 -47.67
N GLY A 258 9.20 -5.10 -47.38
CA GLY A 258 8.55 -4.21 -48.35
C GLY A 258 9.49 -3.12 -48.85
N ALA A 259 10.26 -2.48 -47.97
CA ALA A 259 11.25 -1.47 -48.36
C ALA A 259 12.37 -2.06 -49.24
N LEU A 260 12.85 -3.27 -48.93
CA LEU A 260 13.85 -3.97 -49.74
C LEU A 260 13.33 -4.33 -51.13
N ILE A 261 12.09 -4.83 -51.22
CA ILE A 261 11.44 -5.12 -52.52
C ILE A 261 11.31 -3.84 -53.33
N LEU A 262 10.87 -2.74 -52.72
CA LEU A 262 10.68 -1.46 -53.40
C LEU A 262 12.02 -0.83 -53.85
N ALA A 263 13.08 -0.99 -53.06
CA ALA A 263 14.43 -0.61 -53.45
C ALA A 263 14.95 -1.48 -54.60
N ALA A 264 14.75 -2.79 -54.53
CA ALA A 264 15.12 -3.71 -55.59
C ALA A 264 14.43 -3.32 -56.92
N THR A 265 13.11 -3.10 -56.93
CA THR A 265 12.40 -2.72 -58.16
C THR A 265 12.82 -1.35 -58.70
N ARG A 266 13.09 -0.37 -57.84
CA ARG A 266 13.47 0.98 -58.28
C ARG A 266 14.90 1.08 -58.79
N TYR A 267 15.82 0.29 -58.22
CA TYR A 267 17.24 0.35 -58.56
C TYR A 267 17.70 -0.80 -59.47
N TRP A 268 16.82 -1.75 -59.81
CA TRP A 268 17.13 -2.83 -60.73
C TRP A 268 17.60 -2.34 -62.10
N ASP A 269 16.82 -1.47 -62.76
CA ASP A 269 17.16 -0.99 -64.11
C ASP A 269 18.45 -0.13 -64.14
N PRO A 270 18.67 0.82 -63.20
CA PRO A 270 19.94 1.53 -63.09
C PRO A 270 21.14 0.60 -62.86
N ILE A 271 21.02 -0.40 -61.97
CA ILE A 271 22.12 -1.31 -61.64
C ILE A 271 22.41 -2.25 -62.81
N ALA A 272 21.37 -2.80 -63.46
CA ALA A 272 21.50 -3.66 -64.63
C ALA A 272 22.17 -2.92 -65.80
N SER A 273 21.80 -1.65 -66.02
CA SER A 273 22.41 -0.83 -67.07
C SER A 273 23.87 -0.43 -66.78
N LEU A 274 24.26 -0.31 -65.50
CA LEU A 274 25.65 -0.08 -65.09
C LEU A 274 26.51 -1.34 -65.26
N TRP A 275 25.97 -2.50 -64.90
CA TRP A 275 26.62 -3.79 -65.09
C TRP A 275 26.84 -4.10 -66.58
N ALA A 276 25.86 -3.84 -67.43
CA ALA A 276 25.99 -4.02 -68.88
C ALA A 276 27.02 -3.08 -69.55
N LYS A 277 27.42 -1.98 -68.89
CA LYS A 277 28.49 -1.08 -69.35
C LYS A 277 29.88 -1.48 -68.85
N LEU A 278 29.96 -2.35 -67.84
CA LEU A 278 31.20 -2.82 -67.23
C LEU A 278 31.60 -4.23 -67.71
N SER A 279 30.69 -4.96 -68.36
CA SER A 279 30.93 -6.21 -69.12
C SER A 279 31.26 -5.92 -70.58
#